data_AF-A0A836RH43-F1
#
_entry.id   AF-A0A836RH43-F1
#
_cell.length_a   1.000
_cell.length_b   1.000
_cell.length_c   1.000
_cell.angle_alpha   90.00
_cell.angle_beta   90.00
_cell.angle_gamma   90.00
#
_symmetry.space_group_name_H-M   'P 1'
#
loop_
_entity.id
_entity.type
_entity.pdbx_description
1 polymer ?
#
loop_
_entity_poly.entity_id
_entity_poly.type
_entity_poly.pdbx_seq_one_letter_code
_entity_poly.pdbx_strand_id
1 'polypeptide(L)'
;MRKGSARWCGIGIGAASLLLVASVGLGQPAAAPGPPSHRSQDLLAWPTATAETRPWAYWWWMGSAVDEKNLTWNLEQYRQAGYGGVHVIPIYGAKGYEDRYVEYLSPRWMELLRHAVSEAHRLGMKLDMTTGTGWCFGGPNIPVADACAKVVFKTVPIRPGEPIRTDIPGRQVQAAVAVEASGRRVDLTERVQPDGTVAWDVPEGQWTLYVVSQKSAERRVKRAAPGGEGYMLNPFSK
;
A
#
# COMPACT_ATOMS: atom_id res chain seq x y z
N MET A 1 -8.31 -68.28 -4.29
CA MET A 1 -7.39 -68.16 -3.13
C MET A 1 -8.25 -67.73 -1.95
N ARG A 2 -8.75 -68.67 -1.13
CA ARG A 2 -8.16 -69.11 0.15
C ARG A 2 -7.82 -67.92 1.05
N LYS A 3 -8.25 -67.78 2.31
CA LYS A 3 -9.01 -68.51 3.36
C LYS A 3 -9.20 -67.41 4.45
N GLY A 4 -10.13 -67.41 5.40
CA GLY A 4 -11.05 -68.39 5.91
C GLY A 4 -11.75 -67.78 7.13
N SER A 5 -13.00 -68.19 7.31
CA SER A 5 -13.85 -68.01 8.47
C SER A 5 -13.30 -68.68 9.74
N ALA A 6 -13.68 -68.18 10.92
CA ALA A 6 -13.94 -69.04 12.07
C ALA A 6 -15.09 -68.47 12.90
N ARG A 7 -16.23 -69.19 12.86
CA ARG A 7 -17.36 -69.13 13.79
C ARG A 7 -17.10 -70.10 14.95
N TRP A 8 -17.55 -69.75 16.16
CA TRP A 8 -17.97 -70.64 17.27
C TRP A 8 -19.04 -69.82 18.03
N CYS A 9 -20.34 -70.14 18.14
CA CYS A 9 -21.15 -71.33 18.44
C CYS A 9 -21.23 -71.73 19.93
N GLY A 10 -22.47 -71.83 20.44
CA GLY A 10 -22.89 -72.32 21.78
C GLY A 10 -23.49 -71.20 22.64
N ILE A 11 -24.82 -70.96 22.70
CA ILE A 11 -25.91 -71.73 23.33
C ILE A 11 -25.61 -72.07 24.80
N GLY A 12 -26.47 -71.60 25.72
CA GLY A 12 -26.52 -72.14 27.09
C GLY A 12 -27.24 -71.26 28.08
N ILE A 13 -28.52 -71.55 28.33
CA ILE A 13 -29.36 -71.04 29.42
C ILE A 13 -28.78 -71.51 30.77
N GLY A 14 -28.77 -70.64 31.77
CA GLY A 14 -28.42 -71.02 33.15
C GLY A 14 -28.86 -69.96 34.14
N ALA A 15 -30.05 -70.11 34.70
CA ALA A 15 -30.46 -69.43 35.92
C ALA A 15 -29.81 -70.11 37.12
N ALA A 16 -29.14 -69.37 38.00
CA ALA A 16 -29.00 -69.74 39.41
C ALA A 16 -28.49 -68.55 40.23
N SER A 17 -29.25 -68.26 41.27
CA SER A 17 -29.09 -67.19 42.24
C SER A 17 -27.90 -67.36 43.19
N LEU A 18 -27.41 -66.20 43.63
CA LEU A 18 -26.77 -65.87 44.92
C LEU A 18 -25.60 -66.71 45.44
N LEU A 19 -24.47 -66.03 45.66
CA LEU A 19 -23.78 -66.02 46.96
C LEU A 19 -22.88 -64.77 47.06
N LEU A 20 -23.11 -63.99 48.13
CA LEU A 20 -22.33 -62.82 48.51
C LEU A 20 -20.88 -63.23 48.84
N VAL A 21 -19.91 -62.58 48.19
CA VAL A 21 -18.54 -62.44 48.72
C VAL A 21 -18.33 -60.97 49.06
N ALA A 22 -18.30 -60.67 50.35
CA ALA A 22 -17.94 -59.35 50.86
C ALA A 22 -16.47 -59.07 50.54
N SER A 23 -16.23 -58.24 49.52
CA SER A 23 -14.91 -57.69 49.22
C SER A 23 -14.83 -56.31 49.90
N VAL A 24 -13.90 -56.21 50.85
CA VAL A 24 -13.50 -54.96 51.49
C VAL A 24 -12.97 -54.03 50.39
N GLY A 25 -13.78 -53.02 50.03
CA GLY A 25 -13.39 -52.02 49.05
C GLY A 25 -12.29 -51.13 49.60
N LEU A 26 -11.05 -51.37 49.16
CA LEU A 26 -10.00 -50.35 49.17
C LEU A 26 -10.53 -49.18 48.34
N GLY A 27 -10.88 -48.08 49.01
CA GLY A 27 -11.33 -46.86 48.34
C GLY A 27 -10.28 -46.39 47.34
N GLN A 28 -10.65 -46.31 46.06
CA GLN A 28 -9.84 -45.64 45.05
C GLN A 28 -9.71 -44.17 45.45
N PRO A 29 -8.49 -43.58 45.45
CA PRO A 29 -8.35 -42.14 45.61
C PRO A 29 -9.12 -41.45 44.49
N ALA A 30 -9.92 -40.44 44.86
CA ALA A 30 -10.65 -39.63 43.89
C ALA A 30 -9.66 -39.05 42.87
N ALA A 31 -9.92 -39.32 41.58
CA ALA A 31 -9.15 -38.74 40.50
C ALA A 31 -9.22 -37.21 40.59
N ALA A 32 -8.06 -36.55 40.52
CA ALA A 32 -7.98 -35.10 40.48
C ALA A 32 -8.82 -34.56 39.30
N PRO A 33 -9.51 -33.42 39.45
CA PRO A 33 -10.27 -32.83 38.36
C PRO A 33 -9.32 -32.54 37.20
N GLY A 34 -9.65 -33.10 36.03
CA GLY A 34 -8.90 -32.84 34.80
C GLY A 34 -8.86 -31.35 34.46
N PRO A 35 -7.92 -30.91 33.62
CA PRO A 35 -7.85 -29.52 33.18
C PRO A 35 -9.20 -29.09 32.59
N PRO A 36 -9.60 -27.81 32.73
CA PRO A 36 -10.87 -27.32 32.24
C PRO A 36 -11.02 -27.72 30.77
N SER A 37 -12.09 -28.44 30.47
CA SER A 37 -12.39 -28.83 29.10
C SER A 37 -12.54 -27.55 28.29
N HIS A 38 -11.64 -27.36 27.31
CA HIS A 38 -11.87 -26.39 26.26
C HIS A 38 -13.16 -26.83 25.57
N ARG A 39 -14.26 -26.17 25.94
CA ARG A 39 -15.55 -26.32 25.29
C ARG A 39 -15.27 -26.17 23.80
N SER A 40 -15.45 -27.26 23.06
CA SER A 40 -15.21 -27.33 21.63
C SER A 40 -15.86 -26.12 20.98
N GLN A 41 -15.05 -25.15 20.54
CA GLN A 41 -15.53 -24.14 19.62
C GLN A 41 -16.06 -24.91 18.42
N ASP A 42 -17.33 -24.69 18.07
CA ASP A 42 -17.92 -25.26 16.87
C ASP A 42 -16.99 -24.89 15.71
N LEU A 43 -16.26 -25.89 15.18
CA LEU A 43 -15.23 -25.69 14.16
C LEU A 43 -15.81 -25.11 12.86
N LEU A 44 -17.14 -25.08 12.74
CA LEU A 44 -17.88 -24.54 11.60
C LEU A 44 -18.52 -23.17 11.89
N ALA A 45 -18.39 -22.62 13.09
CA ALA A 45 -18.93 -21.31 13.41
C ALA A 45 -18.08 -20.20 12.79
N TRP A 46 -18.72 -19.30 12.04
CA TRP A 46 -18.07 -18.08 11.56
C TRP A 46 -17.66 -17.20 12.75
N PRO A 47 -16.46 -16.57 12.71
CA PRO A 47 -16.05 -15.65 13.75
C PRO A 47 -16.97 -14.43 13.80
N THR A 48 -17.07 -13.80 14.97
CA THR A 48 -17.80 -12.54 15.14
C THR A 48 -17.27 -11.49 14.16
N ALA A 49 -18.15 -10.94 13.32
CA ALA A 49 -17.77 -9.91 12.36
C ALA A 49 -17.27 -8.65 13.07
N THR A 50 -16.10 -8.17 12.67
CA THR A 50 -15.51 -6.90 13.12
C THR A 50 -15.63 -5.84 12.02
N ALA A 51 -15.15 -4.63 12.28
CA ALA A 51 -15.08 -3.58 11.25
C ALA A 51 -14.08 -3.96 10.13
N GLU A 52 -13.04 -4.70 10.47
CA GLU A 52 -11.99 -5.15 9.55
C GLU A 52 -12.45 -6.29 8.65
N THR A 53 -13.40 -7.13 9.09
CA THR A 53 -13.96 -8.22 8.28
C THR A 53 -15.11 -7.78 7.38
N ARG A 54 -15.53 -6.51 7.47
CA ARG A 54 -16.60 -5.91 6.65
C ARG A 54 -16.01 -5.18 5.45
N PRO A 55 -16.76 -5.03 4.34
CA PRO A 55 -16.30 -4.26 3.20
C PRO A 55 -16.17 -2.77 3.55
N TRP A 56 -15.31 -2.07 2.81
CA TRP A 56 -15.09 -0.63 2.90
C TRP A 56 -15.41 0.06 1.58
N ALA A 57 -15.67 1.37 1.63
CA ALA A 57 -15.95 2.18 0.45
C ALA A 57 -14.88 3.26 0.24
N TYR A 58 -14.48 3.48 -1.00
CA TYR A 58 -13.84 4.74 -1.37
C TYR A 58 -14.87 5.86 -1.31
N TRP A 59 -14.54 6.91 -0.58
CA TRP A 59 -15.43 8.03 -0.34
C TRP A 59 -14.79 9.32 -0.86
N TRP A 60 -15.18 9.70 -2.07
CA TRP A 60 -14.63 10.86 -2.75
C TRP A 60 -15.28 12.14 -2.23
N TRP A 61 -14.46 13.01 -1.66
CA TRP A 61 -14.87 14.34 -1.21
C TRP A 61 -14.62 15.33 -2.35
N MET A 62 -15.62 15.45 -3.23
CA MET A 62 -15.58 16.32 -4.41
C MET A 62 -15.45 17.78 -3.98
N GLY A 63 -14.31 18.41 -4.25
CA GLY A 63 -14.03 19.80 -3.86
C GLY A 63 -13.99 19.99 -2.34
N SER A 64 -13.94 18.89 -1.59
CA SER A 64 -14.24 18.83 -0.16
C SER A 64 -15.52 19.59 0.23
N ALA A 65 -16.52 19.65 -0.66
CA ALA A 65 -17.80 20.34 -0.44
C ALA A 65 -18.73 19.51 0.47
N VAL A 66 -18.25 19.22 1.68
CA VAL A 66 -18.93 18.41 2.70
C VAL A 66 -19.26 19.26 3.93
N ASP A 67 -20.18 18.78 4.74
CA ASP A 67 -20.59 19.40 6.00
C ASP A 67 -20.91 18.33 7.04
N GLU A 68 -20.85 18.69 8.32
CA GLU A 68 -20.99 17.77 9.46
C GLU A 68 -22.29 16.97 9.41
N LYS A 69 -23.40 17.62 9.05
CA LYS A 69 -24.71 17.00 8.96
C LYS A 69 -24.72 15.88 7.92
N ASN A 70 -24.23 16.17 6.71
CA ASN A 70 -24.18 15.19 5.64
C ASN A 70 -23.11 14.12 5.91
N LEU A 71 -21.99 14.46 6.54
CA LEU A 71 -20.97 13.47 6.94
C LEU A 71 -21.54 12.44 7.91
N THR A 72 -22.21 12.90 8.98
CA THR A 72 -22.92 12.02 9.94
C THR A 72 -23.92 11.14 9.22
N TRP A 73 -24.80 11.74 8.41
CA TRP A 73 -25.84 11.00 7.71
C TRP A 73 -25.26 9.91 6.79
N ASN A 74 -24.24 10.24 5.98
CA ASN A 74 -23.60 9.28 5.08
C ASN A 74 -22.95 8.11 5.85
N LEU A 75 -22.24 8.39 6.95
CA LEU A 75 -21.62 7.34 7.76
C LEU A 75 -22.66 6.42 8.40
N GLU A 76 -23.78 6.96 8.85
CA GLU A 76 -24.92 6.15 9.34
C GLU A 76 -25.49 5.26 8.23
N GLN A 77 -25.63 5.77 7.00
CA GLN A 77 -26.07 4.97 5.86
C GLN A 77 -25.07 3.84 5.53
N TYR A 78 -23.77 4.12 5.51
CA TYR A 78 -22.74 3.09 5.31
C TYR A 78 -22.81 2.02 6.41
N ARG A 79 -22.93 2.43 7.68
CA ARG A 79 -23.03 1.50 8.80
C ARG A 79 -24.27 0.63 8.73
N GLN A 80 -25.41 1.21 8.36
CA GLN A 80 -26.69 0.51 8.18
C GLN A 80 -26.62 -0.50 7.02
N ALA A 81 -25.93 -0.14 5.94
CA ALA A 81 -25.66 -1.03 4.81
C ALA A 81 -24.61 -2.14 5.13
N GLY A 82 -24.01 -2.11 6.32
CA GLY A 82 -23.11 -3.16 6.81
C GLY A 82 -21.62 -2.93 6.53
N TYR A 83 -21.22 -1.73 6.10
CA TYR A 83 -19.81 -1.38 5.90
C TYR A 83 -19.05 -1.28 7.23
N GLY A 84 -17.77 -1.65 7.17
CA GLY A 84 -16.84 -1.58 8.30
C GLY A 84 -16.03 -0.29 8.35
N GLY A 85 -15.95 0.41 7.21
CA GLY A 85 -15.21 1.65 7.15
C GLY A 85 -15.30 2.34 5.80
N VAL A 86 -14.66 3.50 5.73
CA VAL A 86 -14.58 4.35 4.55
C VAL A 86 -13.15 4.86 4.38
N HIS A 87 -12.76 5.11 3.14
CA HIS A 87 -11.47 5.70 2.79
C HIS A 87 -11.68 7.03 2.10
N VAL A 88 -11.33 8.12 2.78
CA VAL A 88 -11.55 9.50 2.32
C VAL A 88 -10.53 9.85 1.22
N ILE A 89 -11.04 10.34 0.10
CA ILE A 89 -10.23 10.80 -1.03
C ILE A 89 -10.64 12.23 -1.39
N PRO A 90 -9.89 13.25 -0.93
CA PRO A 90 -10.06 14.62 -1.39
C PRO A 90 -9.72 14.68 -2.88
N ILE A 91 -10.64 15.22 -3.66
CA ILE A 91 -10.51 15.25 -5.12
C ILE A 91 -11.16 16.52 -5.68
N TYR A 92 -10.91 16.84 -6.96
CA TYR A 92 -11.51 17.99 -7.65
C TYR A 92 -13.03 18.09 -7.41
N GLY A 93 -13.55 19.30 -7.51
CA GLY A 93 -14.95 19.57 -7.22
C GLY A 93 -15.91 19.32 -8.37
N ALA A 94 -17.20 19.21 -8.00
CA ALA A 94 -18.30 19.15 -8.95
C ALA A 94 -18.67 20.55 -9.44
N LYS A 95 -18.84 20.70 -10.76
CA LYS A 95 -19.21 21.98 -11.38
C LYS A 95 -20.50 22.54 -10.80
N GLY A 96 -20.53 23.83 -10.47
CA GLY A 96 -21.70 24.53 -9.91
C GLY A 96 -21.78 24.49 -8.38
N TYR A 97 -20.75 24.00 -7.70
CA TYR A 97 -20.64 23.94 -6.24
C TYR A 97 -19.37 24.63 -5.73
N GLU A 98 -18.71 25.45 -6.57
CA GLU A 98 -17.43 26.08 -6.28
C GLU A 98 -17.48 26.98 -5.03
N ASP A 99 -18.63 27.58 -4.74
CA ASP A 99 -18.91 28.40 -3.55
C ASP A 99 -18.90 27.60 -2.23
N ARG A 100 -18.99 26.27 -2.32
CA ARG A 100 -18.99 25.35 -1.17
C ARG A 100 -17.66 24.62 -0.97
N TYR A 101 -16.68 24.85 -1.86
CA TYR A 101 -15.42 24.14 -1.79
C TYR A 101 -14.65 24.50 -0.52
N VAL A 102 -13.96 23.50 0.03
CA VAL A 102 -13.10 23.68 1.20
C VAL A 102 -11.69 23.29 0.82
N GLU A 103 -10.74 24.22 1.01
CA GLU A 103 -9.34 23.99 0.68
C GLU A 103 -8.76 22.86 1.53
N TYR A 104 -8.08 21.93 0.86
CA TYR A 104 -7.43 20.79 1.48
C TYR A 104 -6.42 21.25 2.54
N LEU A 105 -6.46 20.60 3.72
CA LEU A 105 -5.64 20.93 4.90
C LEU A 105 -5.85 22.33 5.50
N SER A 106 -6.83 23.11 5.02
CA SER A 106 -7.26 24.32 5.74
C SER A 106 -7.79 23.98 7.14
N PRO A 107 -7.82 24.93 8.09
CA PRO A 107 -8.42 24.71 9.41
C PRO A 107 -9.83 24.13 9.34
N ARG A 108 -10.67 24.65 8.41
CA ARG A 108 -12.02 24.14 8.19
C ARG A 108 -12.05 22.70 7.70
N TRP A 109 -11.15 22.35 6.78
CA TRP A 109 -11.04 20.99 6.29
C TRP A 109 -10.63 20.01 7.41
N MET A 110 -9.71 20.43 8.28
CA MET A 110 -9.28 19.63 9.44
C MET A 110 -10.41 19.42 10.45
N GLU A 111 -11.31 20.39 10.62
CA GLU A 111 -12.52 20.24 11.44
C GLU A 111 -13.48 19.20 10.85
N LEU A 112 -13.73 19.25 9.54
CA LEU A 112 -14.58 18.29 8.84
C LEU A 112 -14.02 16.87 8.91
N LEU A 113 -12.71 16.70 8.73
CA LEU A 113 -12.04 15.40 8.90
C LEU A 113 -12.18 14.90 10.35
N ARG A 114 -11.94 15.77 11.34
CA ARG A 114 -12.10 15.42 12.76
C ARG A 114 -13.52 14.94 13.06
N HIS A 115 -14.54 15.65 12.56
CA HIS A 115 -15.94 15.26 12.70
C HIS A 115 -16.20 13.87 12.09
N ALA A 116 -15.75 13.63 10.85
CA ALA A 116 -15.92 12.34 10.20
C ALA A 116 -15.23 11.19 10.96
N VAL A 117 -14.03 11.42 11.49
CA VAL A 117 -13.31 10.44 12.32
C VAL A 117 -14.07 10.13 13.61
N SER A 118 -14.56 11.17 14.31
CA SER A 118 -15.36 11.00 15.53
C SER A 118 -16.64 10.22 15.28
N GLU A 119 -17.34 10.50 14.17
CA GLU A 119 -18.58 9.81 13.80
C GLU A 119 -18.33 8.36 13.37
N ALA A 120 -17.28 8.10 12.59
CA ALA A 120 -16.90 6.73 12.24
C ALA A 120 -16.61 5.92 13.51
N HIS A 121 -15.86 6.49 14.46
CA HIS A 121 -15.58 5.85 15.75
C HIS A 121 -16.86 5.59 16.56
N ARG A 122 -17.78 6.57 16.67
CA ARG A 122 -19.09 6.42 17.33
C ARG A 122 -19.89 5.24 16.76
N LEU A 123 -19.81 5.01 15.45
CA LEU A 123 -20.54 3.96 14.74
C LEU A 123 -19.83 2.59 14.76
N GLY A 124 -18.65 2.50 15.38
CA GLY A 124 -17.82 1.30 15.36
C GLY A 124 -17.25 1.00 13.97
N MET A 125 -17.10 2.03 13.14
CA MET A 125 -16.45 1.98 11.83
C MET A 125 -15.01 2.46 11.94
N LYS A 126 -14.23 2.18 10.90
CA LYS A 126 -12.90 2.74 10.69
C LYS A 126 -12.91 3.78 9.57
N LEU A 127 -11.95 4.70 9.61
CA LEU A 127 -11.75 5.70 8.57
C LEU A 127 -10.26 5.74 8.22
N ASP A 128 -9.96 5.65 6.93
CA ASP A 128 -8.63 5.85 6.37
C ASP A 128 -8.67 7.00 5.35
N MET A 129 -7.51 7.44 4.87
CA MET A 129 -7.38 8.56 3.97
C MET A 129 -6.18 8.41 3.03
N THR A 130 -6.33 8.90 1.80
CA THR A 130 -5.21 9.05 0.88
C THR A 130 -4.15 10.00 1.45
N THR A 131 -2.87 9.74 1.18
CA THR A 131 -1.71 10.54 1.63
C THR A 131 -1.57 11.90 0.91
N GLY A 132 -2.66 12.43 0.38
CA GLY A 132 -2.72 13.65 -0.41
C GLY A 132 -4.08 13.79 -1.10
N THR A 133 -4.12 14.52 -2.21
CA THR A 133 -5.32 14.71 -3.03
C THR A 133 -5.13 14.11 -4.41
N GLY A 134 -6.22 13.64 -5.03
CA GLY A 134 -6.18 13.14 -6.41
C GLY A 134 -5.12 12.05 -6.67
N TRP A 135 -4.39 12.16 -7.78
CA TRP A 135 -3.35 11.19 -8.17
C TRP A 135 -2.25 11.77 -9.08
N CYS A 136 -0.96 11.46 -8.93
CA CYS A 136 -0.31 10.82 -7.77
C CYS A 136 -0.09 11.82 -6.64
N PHE A 137 0.52 11.38 -5.54
CA PHE A 137 0.78 12.22 -4.38
C PHE A 137 1.70 13.40 -4.68
N GLY A 138 1.47 14.49 -3.99
CA GLY A 138 2.12 15.78 -4.20
C GLY A 138 1.29 16.89 -3.59
N GLY A 139 1.64 18.13 -3.90
CA GLY A 139 0.92 19.29 -3.38
C GLY A 139 1.68 20.59 -3.59
N PRO A 140 1.11 21.71 -3.10
CA PRO A 140 1.68 23.05 -3.30
C PRO A 140 3.06 23.22 -2.66
N ASN A 141 3.34 22.43 -1.61
CA ASN A 141 4.56 22.51 -0.82
C ASN A 141 5.71 21.66 -1.38
N ILE A 142 5.56 21.04 -2.56
CA ILE A 142 6.62 20.23 -3.18
C ILE A 142 7.49 21.12 -4.06
N PRO A 143 8.77 21.36 -3.71
CA PRO A 143 9.71 22.10 -4.56
C PRO A 143 9.96 21.35 -5.88
N VAL A 144 10.36 22.09 -6.93
CA VAL A 144 10.72 21.49 -8.23
C VAL A 144 11.86 20.47 -8.09
N ALA A 145 12.77 20.66 -7.13
CA ALA A 145 13.87 19.75 -6.84
C ALA A 145 13.39 18.36 -6.36
N ASP A 146 12.26 18.32 -5.64
CA ASP A 146 11.66 17.09 -5.09
C ASP A 146 10.51 16.57 -5.97
N ALA A 147 10.22 17.25 -7.07
CA ALA A 147 9.19 16.86 -8.01
C ALA A 147 9.63 15.67 -8.86
N CYS A 148 8.66 14.91 -9.39
CA CYS A 148 8.94 13.84 -10.34
C CYS A 148 9.89 14.29 -11.45
N ALA A 149 10.85 13.42 -11.75
CA ALA A 149 11.85 13.67 -12.77
C ALA A 149 11.71 12.68 -13.92
N LYS A 150 12.30 13.04 -15.05
CA LYS A 150 12.45 12.15 -16.20
C LYS A 150 13.91 12.04 -16.59
N VAL A 151 14.29 10.83 -16.97
CA VAL A 151 15.60 10.53 -17.51
C VAL A 151 15.64 10.94 -18.98
N VAL A 152 16.74 11.56 -19.39
CA VAL A 152 17.02 11.94 -20.77
C VAL A 152 18.30 11.23 -21.19
N PHE A 153 18.19 10.43 -22.26
CA PHE A 153 19.31 9.72 -22.87
C PHE A 153 19.77 10.47 -24.12
N LYS A 154 21.08 10.59 -24.29
CA LYS A 154 21.68 11.11 -25.52
C LYS A 154 22.88 10.28 -25.91
N THR A 155 23.05 10.13 -27.22
CA THR A 155 24.18 9.44 -27.82
C THR A 155 24.91 10.44 -28.69
N VAL A 156 26.20 10.62 -28.45
CA VAL A 156 27.03 11.60 -29.16
C VAL A 156 28.23 10.86 -29.79
N PRO A 157 28.40 10.89 -31.11
CA PRO A 157 29.61 10.35 -31.72
C PRO A 157 30.82 11.19 -31.29
N ILE A 158 31.90 10.54 -30.89
CA ILE A 158 33.14 11.21 -30.47
C ILE A 158 34.15 11.09 -31.60
N ARG A 159 34.77 12.20 -31.98
CA ARG A 159 35.89 12.22 -32.93
C ARG A 159 37.17 12.60 -32.19
N PRO A 160 38.26 11.83 -32.35
CA PRO A 160 39.56 12.22 -31.80
C PRO A 160 39.97 13.62 -32.26
N GLY A 161 40.45 14.45 -31.32
CA GLY A 161 40.88 15.82 -31.59
C GLY A 161 39.77 16.88 -31.60
N GLU A 162 38.49 16.50 -31.54
CA GLU A 162 37.38 17.45 -31.40
C GLU A 162 36.95 17.60 -29.92
N PRO A 163 36.56 18.81 -29.47
CA PRO A 163 36.00 18.99 -28.13
C PRO A 163 34.74 18.15 -27.92
N ILE A 164 34.69 17.42 -26.81
CA ILE A 164 33.54 16.57 -26.47
C ILE A 164 32.53 17.38 -25.68
N ARG A 165 31.26 17.32 -26.09
CA ARG A 165 30.15 17.89 -25.34
C ARG A 165 29.07 16.83 -25.14
N THR A 166 28.47 16.82 -23.96
CA THR A 166 27.31 15.98 -23.66
C THR A 166 26.10 16.37 -24.50
N ASP A 167 26.06 17.63 -24.96
CA ASP A 167 24.95 18.24 -25.70
C ASP A 167 23.62 18.12 -24.94
N ILE A 168 23.71 18.31 -23.62
CA ILE A 168 22.58 18.35 -22.69
C ILE A 168 22.66 19.66 -21.88
N PRO A 169 22.23 20.81 -22.42
CA PRO A 169 22.38 22.09 -21.75
C PRO A 169 21.51 22.19 -20.50
N GLY A 170 22.11 22.66 -19.39
CA GLY A 170 21.41 23.00 -18.14
C GLY A 170 20.80 21.81 -17.41
N ARG A 171 21.36 20.59 -17.56
CA ARG A 171 20.84 19.38 -16.89
C ARG A 171 21.91 18.73 -16.03
N GLN A 172 21.45 18.14 -14.92
CA GLN A 172 22.30 17.31 -14.09
C GLN A 172 22.59 16.00 -14.84
N VAL A 173 23.86 15.78 -15.17
CA VAL A 173 24.33 14.51 -15.72
C VAL A 173 24.41 13.50 -14.58
N GLN A 174 23.83 12.33 -14.83
CA GLN A 174 23.80 11.20 -13.90
C GLN A 174 24.85 10.15 -14.26
N ALA A 175 25.11 9.99 -15.57
CA ALA A 175 26.18 9.13 -16.08
C ALA A 175 26.63 9.60 -17.47
N ALA A 176 27.92 9.43 -17.77
CA ALA A 176 28.48 9.61 -19.11
C ALA A 176 29.49 8.49 -19.39
N VAL A 177 29.21 7.61 -20.35
CA VAL A 177 30.05 6.45 -20.67
C VAL A 177 30.42 6.47 -22.14
N ALA A 178 31.72 6.49 -22.45
CA ALA A 178 32.21 6.31 -23.80
C ALA A 178 32.36 4.82 -24.10
N VAL A 179 31.84 4.38 -25.24
CA VAL A 179 31.94 3.00 -25.73
C VAL A 179 32.58 3.00 -27.11
N GLU A 180 33.64 2.21 -27.26
CA GLU A 180 34.30 1.99 -28.54
C GLU A 180 33.60 0.87 -29.32
N ALA A 181 33.74 0.85 -30.65
CA ALA A 181 33.23 -0.23 -31.51
C ALA A 181 33.66 -1.65 -31.08
N SER A 182 34.81 -1.79 -30.41
CA SER A 182 35.31 -3.06 -29.84
C SER A 182 34.54 -3.54 -28.60
N GLY A 183 33.70 -2.68 -28.02
CA GLY A 183 33.02 -2.91 -26.75
C GLY A 183 33.78 -2.38 -25.52
N ARG A 184 34.99 -1.84 -25.69
CA ARG A 184 35.74 -1.15 -24.62
C ARG A 184 34.93 0.03 -24.09
N ARG A 185 34.86 0.19 -22.76
CA ARG A 185 34.06 1.22 -22.08
C ARG A 185 34.92 2.06 -21.17
N VAL A 186 34.65 3.36 -21.12
CA VAL A 186 35.29 4.31 -20.21
C VAL A 186 34.19 5.13 -19.53
N ASP A 187 34.14 5.11 -18.21
CA ASP A 187 33.27 5.99 -17.43
C ASP A 187 33.89 7.38 -17.35
N LEU A 188 33.16 8.36 -17.85
CA LEU A 188 33.54 9.77 -17.94
C LEU A 188 32.65 10.65 -17.06
N THR A 189 31.80 10.06 -16.21
CA THR A 189 30.78 10.79 -15.43
C THR A 189 31.38 11.91 -14.60
N GLU A 190 32.47 11.64 -13.88
CA GLU A 190 33.18 12.65 -13.06
C GLU A 190 34.03 13.62 -13.89
N ARG A 191 34.19 13.37 -15.19
CA ARG A 191 34.94 14.23 -16.12
C ARG A 191 34.06 15.21 -16.89
N VAL A 192 32.75 15.16 -16.66
CA VAL A 192 31.80 16.12 -17.20
C VAL A 192 31.86 17.42 -16.39
N GLN A 193 32.17 18.51 -17.08
CA GLN A 193 32.23 19.85 -16.50
C GLN A 193 30.82 20.46 -16.37
N PRO A 194 30.64 21.48 -15.50
CA PRO A 194 29.35 22.15 -15.33
C PRO A 194 28.75 22.75 -16.60
N ASP A 195 29.57 23.13 -17.58
CA ASP A 195 29.15 23.64 -18.89
C ASP A 195 28.79 22.55 -19.91
N GLY A 196 28.88 21.28 -19.51
CA GLY A 196 28.59 20.10 -20.33
C GLY A 196 29.73 19.63 -21.23
N THR A 197 30.93 20.24 -21.15
CA THR A 197 32.13 19.72 -21.81
C THR A 197 32.68 18.50 -21.06
N VAL A 198 33.39 17.62 -21.77
CA VAL A 198 34.00 16.42 -21.15
C VAL A 198 35.51 16.50 -21.30
N ALA A 199 36.22 16.53 -20.18
CA ALA A 199 37.69 16.56 -20.15
C ALA A 199 38.26 15.15 -20.34
N TRP A 200 38.54 14.77 -21.59
CA TRP A 200 39.07 13.45 -21.92
C TRP A 200 39.88 13.45 -23.22
N ASP A 201 41.11 12.93 -23.15
CA ASP A 201 41.93 12.61 -24.31
C ASP A 201 41.44 11.31 -24.95
N VAL A 202 40.76 11.44 -26.10
CA VAL A 202 40.13 10.33 -26.81
C VAL A 202 41.20 9.44 -27.45
N PRO A 203 41.31 8.15 -27.07
CA PRO A 203 42.19 7.22 -27.77
C PRO A 203 41.76 7.02 -29.22
N GLU A 204 42.68 6.59 -30.08
CA GLU A 204 42.33 6.15 -31.43
C GLU A 204 41.21 5.10 -31.39
N GLY A 205 40.27 5.23 -32.33
CA GLY A 205 39.10 4.36 -32.41
C GLY A 205 37.82 5.14 -32.72
N GLN A 206 36.74 4.41 -33.01
CA GLN A 206 35.40 4.96 -33.15
C GLN A 206 34.68 4.87 -31.81
N TRP A 207 34.43 6.02 -31.20
CA TRP A 207 33.84 6.13 -29.88
C TRP A 207 32.46 6.77 -29.94
N THR A 208 31.58 6.30 -29.08
CA THR A 208 30.24 6.85 -28.88
C THR A 208 30.04 7.15 -27.41
N LEU A 209 29.71 8.40 -27.09
CA LEU A 209 29.35 8.81 -25.74
C LEU A 209 27.86 8.55 -25.50
N TYR A 210 27.56 7.80 -24.45
CA TYR A 210 26.20 7.63 -23.93
C TYR A 210 26.07 8.49 -22.68
N VAL A 211 25.17 9.48 -22.72
CA VAL A 211 24.91 10.38 -21.61
C VAL A 211 23.51 10.14 -21.07
N VAL A 212 23.44 9.96 -19.76
CA VAL A 212 22.20 9.91 -18.99
C VAL A 212 22.13 11.18 -18.15
N SER A 213 21.04 11.92 -18.28
CA SER A 213 20.78 13.10 -17.46
C SER A 213 19.36 13.07 -16.89
N GLN A 214 19.10 13.92 -15.91
CA GLN A 214 17.80 14.06 -15.28
C GLN A 214 17.28 15.49 -15.47
N LYS A 215 15.97 15.64 -15.69
CA LYS A 215 15.28 16.92 -15.55
C LYS A 215 13.93 16.75 -14.89
N SER A 216 13.37 17.83 -14.34
CA SER A 216 11.99 17.82 -13.85
C SER A 216 11.04 17.34 -14.95
N ALA A 217 10.10 16.48 -14.57
CA ALA A 217 9.02 16.06 -15.44
C ALA A 217 7.84 17.04 -15.40
N GLU A 218 7.88 18.04 -14.51
CA GLU A 218 6.85 19.06 -14.30
C GLU A 218 5.43 18.48 -14.16
N ARG A 219 5.35 17.23 -13.69
CA ARG A 219 4.09 16.54 -13.49
C ARG A 219 3.39 17.16 -12.30
N ARG A 220 2.12 17.51 -12.49
CA ARG A 220 1.24 18.01 -11.43
C ARG A 220 0.41 16.86 -10.85
N VAL A 221 -0.05 17.04 -9.61
CA VAL A 221 -1.13 16.24 -9.04
C VAL A 221 -2.33 16.32 -9.98
N LYS A 222 -2.81 15.19 -10.49
CA LYS A 222 -4.01 15.16 -11.32
C LYS A 222 -5.22 15.15 -10.40
N ARG A 223 -6.29 15.84 -10.82
CA ARG A 223 -7.58 15.77 -10.12
C ARG A 223 -7.48 16.23 -8.65
N ALA A 224 -6.56 17.15 -8.37
CA ALA A 224 -6.35 17.68 -7.04
C ALA A 224 -7.64 18.29 -6.47
N ALA A 225 -7.83 18.15 -5.16
CA ALA A 225 -8.82 18.96 -4.46
C ALA A 225 -8.35 20.43 -4.44
N PRO A 226 -9.27 21.40 -4.28
CA PRO A 226 -8.91 22.80 -4.07
C PRO A 226 -7.85 22.95 -2.97
N GLY A 227 -6.80 23.73 -3.23
CA GLY A 227 -5.66 23.91 -2.32
C GLY A 227 -4.64 22.76 -2.34
N GLY A 228 -4.96 21.64 -3.01
CA GLY A 228 -4.08 20.49 -3.16
C GLY A 228 -3.27 20.49 -4.47
N GLU A 229 -3.40 21.53 -5.30
CA GLU A 229 -2.69 21.66 -6.56
C GLU A 229 -1.18 21.83 -6.33
N GLY A 230 -0.36 21.15 -7.13
CA GLY A 230 1.08 21.32 -7.07
C GLY A 230 1.85 20.23 -7.79
N TYR A 231 3.15 20.16 -7.54
CA TYR A 231 4.00 19.17 -8.17
C TYR A 231 3.75 17.79 -7.57
N MET A 232 3.83 16.78 -8.43
CA MET A 232 3.86 15.38 -8.03
C MET A 232 5.20 15.10 -7.33
N LEU A 233 5.14 14.53 -6.15
CA LEU A 233 6.31 14.13 -5.36
C LEU A 233 7.11 13.05 -6.10
N ASN A 234 8.43 13.20 -6.14
CA ASN A 234 9.33 12.12 -6.47
C ASN A 234 9.55 11.24 -5.24
N PRO A 235 9.09 9.98 -5.19
CA PRO A 235 9.30 9.13 -4.03
C PRO A 235 10.77 8.72 -3.83
N PHE A 236 11.65 9.08 -4.77
CA PHE A 236 13.09 8.84 -4.71
C PHE A 236 13.92 10.10 -4.46
N SER A 237 13.31 11.27 -4.22
CA SER A 237 14.06 12.43 -3.74
C SER A 237 14.56 12.17 -2.32
N LYS A 238 15.75 12.69 -1.99
CA LYS A 238 16.42 12.47 -0.70
C LYS A 238 16.09 13.56 0.30
#